data_AF-A0A366HZZ5-F1
#
_entry.id   AF-A0A366HZZ5-F1
#
_cell.length_a   1.000
_cell.length_b   1.000
_cell.length_c   1.000
_cell.angle_alpha   90.00
_cell.angle_beta   90.00
_cell.angle_gamma   90.00
#
_symmetry.space_group_name_H-M   'P 1'
#
loop_
_entity.id
_entity.type
_entity.pdbx_description
1 polymer ?
#
loop_
_entity_poly.entity_id
_entity_poly.type
_entity_poly.pdbx_seq_one_letter_code
_entity_poly.pdbx_strand_id
1 'polypeptide(L)'
;MNLGLGGVLDVGILDDITNPIIFDVEEGTTRTMTLQASVGGVSVLSGFDLYIYKFNEATQQYDPYRVVDSWLTVPLLGGSSDELTLDGGQYLFLLDTAYGISALTAYTLNILEDHVYTVETVSASMSGNVMDDDTVPTGSAISAVNGVAVAAEGTTSITGEYGVLTIDAQGNYTYMLNAGVGADHITAPDSFVYTVTAPDGESDSGTLNITLIASALAAVDDSVTLPVTTVQKEDAYSDSDAGSTTWGTSVLLSTSGSASGTVTVAENTALKDATILFNVDSVLSLSSLSISWTLLSSDGTQLASGSVPSGTLLGGSATASLSSLELAAGNYTLNFTGSVGGLAVGNITVSASITGTSMLLDSFQTETATATGNIFDGSGSESSASDQLVSVQTTLSIADADGVVTTLDPYTTSDATATVQGRYGVLTLNIDGGYSYTLNSDVGVGAINAKETFDYTLTTAGGETASATLTIDLAPQINGHL
;
A
#
# COMPACT_ATOMS: atom_id res chain seq x y z
N MET A 1 9.82 29.25 36.02
CA MET A 1 11.23 29.29 36.43
C MET A 1 11.98 29.33 35.12
N ASN A 2 12.72 30.38 34.80
CA ASN A 2 13.54 30.36 33.58
C ASN A 2 14.61 29.28 33.84
N LEU A 3 14.51 28.14 33.17
CA LEU A 3 15.30 26.95 33.49
C LEU A 3 16.80 27.14 33.23
N GLY A 4 17.23 28.27 32.65
CA GLY A 4 18.65 28.59 32.50
C GLY A 4 19.41 27.50 31.75
N LEU A 5 18.74 26.84 30.80
CA LEU A 5 19.28 25.73 30.03
C LEU A 5 20.37 26.30 29.13
N GLY A 6 21.63 26.11 29.53
CA GLY A 6 22.79 26.37 28.68
C GLY A 6 22.80 25.43 27.47
N GLY A 7 23.63 25.74 26.47
CA GLY A 7 23.61 25.05 25.17
C GLY A 7 24.04 23.57 25.16
N VAL A 8 24.35 22.96 26.31
CA VAL A 8 24.73 21.55 26.47
C VAL A 8 24.29 21.08 27.87
N LEU A 9 23.65 19.92 27.99
CA LEU A 9 23.29 19.31 29.28
C LEU A 9 24.23 18.13 29.61
N ASP A 10 24.80 18.16 30.81
CA ASP A 10 25.57 17.05 31.38
C ASP A 10 24.63 15.96 31.95
N VAL A 11 25.04 14.69 31.86
CA VAL A 11 24.22 13.52 32.22
C VAL A 11 23.79 13.57 33.70
N GLY A 12 24.61 14.17 34.57
CA GLY A 12 24.32 14.36 35.99
C GLY A 12 23.15 15.30 36.30
N ILE A 13 22.60 16.02 35.31
CA ILE A 13 21.43 16.91 35.48
C ILE A 13 20.12 16.10 35.45
N LEU A 14 20.13 14.86 34.93
CA LEU A 14 18.97 13.96 34.92
C LEU A 14 18.44 13.66 36.34
N ASP A 15 19.32 13.65 37.35
CA ASP A 15 18.97 13.43 38.76
C ASP A 15 18.13 14.58 39.37
N ASP A 16 18.23 15.79 38.79
CA ASP A 16 17.53 17.00 39.25
C ASP A 16 16.26 17.31 38.42
N ILE A 17 16.02 16.58 37.32
CA ILE A 17 14.83 16.74 36.47
C ILE A 17 13.71 15.85 36.99
N THR A 18 12.53 16.44 37.26
CA THR A 18 11.36 15.66 37.66
C THR A 18 10.69 15.05 36.42
N ASN A 19 10.75 13.72 36.27
CA ASN A 19 10.20 12.92 35.15
C ASN A 19 10.84 13.21 33.78
N PRO A 20 12.16 13.03 33.60
CA PRO A 20 12.73 13.05 32.26
C PRO A 20 12.11 11.93 31.44
N ILE A 21 11.62 12.25 30.25
CA ILE A 21 11.22 11.25 29.27
C ILE A 21 12.43 11.03 28.39
N ILE A 22 13.04 9.86 28.53
CA ILE A 22 14.14 9.40 27.70
C ILE A 22 13.56 8.33 26.78
N PHE A 23 13.75 8.51 25.49
CA PHE A 23 13.52 7.46 24.51
C PHE A 23 14.86 6.93 24.07
N ASP A 24 15.06 5.62 24.21
CA ASP A 24 16.21 4.91 23.68
C ASP A 24 15.89 4.35 22.30
N VAL A 25 16.85 4.48 21.39
CA VAL A 25 16.84 3.76 20.12
C VAL A 25 18.00 2.81 20.17
N GLU A 26 17.68 1.54 19.98
CA GLU A 26 18.67 0.47 20.00
C GLU A 26 19.66 0.67 18.84
N GLU A 27 20.95 0.45 19.09
CA GLU A 27 21.99 0.54 18.09
C GLU A 27 21.64 -0.34 16.89
N GLY A 28 21.90 0.05 15.64
CA GLY A 28 21.55 -0.81 14.52
C GLY A 28 20.05 -0.97 14.24
N THR A 29 19.23 -0.09 14.80
CA THR A 29 17.81 0.05 14.45
C THR A 29 17.53 1.49 14.01
N THR A 30 16.44 1.69 13.28
CA THR A 30 15.89 3.03 13.06
C THR A 30 14.50 3.08 13.68
N ARG A 31 14.16 4.19 14.32
CA ARG A 31 12.89 4.34 15.01
C ARG A 31 12.26 5.68 14.65
N THR A 32 11.00 5.64 14.24
CA THR A 32 10.18 6.83 14.08
C THR A 32 9.11 6.84 15.15
N MET A 33 8.95 7.97 15.85
CA MET A 33 7.94 8.10 16.91
C MET A 33 7.08 9.34 16.70
N THR A 34 5.76 9.18 16.81
CA THR A 34 4.81 10.30 16.82
C THR A 34 4.35 10.57 18.24
N LEU A 35 4.64 11.77 18.73
CA LEU A 35 4.39 12.17 20.12
C LEU A 35 3.27 13.20 20.20
N GLN A 36 2.44 13.11 21.24
CA GLN A 36 1.47 14.14 21.60
C GLN A 36 1.43 14.34 23.11
N ALA A 37 1.70 15.56 23.56
CA ALA A 37 1.54 15.93 24.95
C ALA A 37 0.06 16.22 25.26
N SER A 38 -0.42 15.74 26.39
CA SER A 38 -1.74 16.06 26.92
C SER A 38 -1.60 16.52 28.37
N VAL A 39 -2.46 17.44 28.77
CA VAL A 39 -2.40 18.03 30.10
C VAL A 39 -3.77 18.14 30.72
N GLY A 40 -3.89 17.64 31.96
CA GLY A 40 -5.12 17.68 32.76
C GLY A 40 -4.94 18.54 33.99
N GLY A 41 -5.78 19.57 34.16
CA GLY A 41 -5.79 20.41 35.37
C GLY A 41 -6.19 21.87 35.12
N VAL A 42 -6.17 22.68 36.18
CA VAL A 42 -6.59 24.08 36.14
C VAL A 42 -5.41 24.98 35.74
N SER A 43 -5.33 25.30 34.46
CA SER A 43 -4.47 26.35 33.91
C SER A 43 -5.31 27.31 33.06
N VAL A 44 -4.90 28.57 33.00
CA VAL A 44 -5.60 29.63 32.25
C VAL A 44 -4.65 30.15 31.18
N LEU A 45 -4.99 29.96 29.91
CA LEU A 45 -4.31 30.53 28.75
C LEU A 45 -2.78 30.37 28.80
N SER A 46 -2.31 29.14 28.95
CA SER A 46 -0.88 28.83 29.04
C SER A 46 -0.39 28.15 27.76
N GLY A 47 0.85 28.44 27.38
CA GLY A 47 1.57 27.79 26.27
C GLY A 47 2.94 27.33 26.73
N PHE A 48 3.39 26.19 26.21
CA PHE A 48 4.69 25.59 26.54
C PHE A 48 5.49 25.31 25.28
N ASP A 49 6.78 25.67 25.31
CA ASP A 49 7.75 25.33 24.27
C ASP A 49 8.34 23.95 24.58
N LEU A 50 8.55 23.12 23.55
CA LEU A 50 9.24 21.83 23.66
C LEU A 50 10.70 21.98 23.26
N TYR A 51 11.62 21.64 24.14
CA TYR A 51 13.04 21.48 23.86
C TYR A 51 13.37 20.00 23.74
N ILE A 52 14.07 19.65 22.68
CA ILE A 52 14.47 18.29 22.34
C ILE A 52 15.99 18.28 22.22
N TYR A 53 16.62 17.37 22.93
CA TYR A 53 18.05 17.11 22.84
C TYR A 53 18.28 15.68 22.37
N LYS A 54 19.32 15.45 21.57
CA LYS A 54 19.72 14.14 21.07
C LYS A 54 21.04 13.75 21.74
N PHE A 55 21.14 12.54 22.26
CA PHE A 55 22.37 12.03 22.85
C PHE A 55 23.44 11.88 21.77
N ASN A 56 24.63 12.35 22.07
CA ASN A 56 25.80 12.25 21.24
C ASN A 56 26.78 11.26 21.87
N GLU A 57 26.92 10.09 21.28
CA GLU A 57 27.78 9.03 21.80
C GLU A 57 29.27 9.43 21.83
N ALA A 58 29.72 10.28 20.91
CA ALA A 58 31.13 10.70 20.86
C ALA A 58 31.51 11.62 22.03
N THR A 59 30.56 12.46 22.47
CA THR A 59 30.77 13.40 23.59
C THR A 59 30.20 12.88 24.90
N GLN A 60 29.39 11.81 24.86
CA GLN A 60 28.63 11.27 26.00
C GLN A 60 27.71 12.34 26.63
N GLN A 61 27.12 13.22 25.81
CA GLN A 61 26.31 14.36 26.25
C GLN A 61 25.05 14.54 25.38
N TYR A 62 24.06 15.27 25.88
CA TYR A 62 22.87 15.65 25.12
C TYR A 62 23.07 16.98 24.41
N ASP A 63 23.11 16.94 23.07
CA ASP A 63 23.22 18.12 22.22
C ASP A 63 21.81 18.65 21.85
N PRO A 64 21.61 19.98 21.75
CA PRO A 64 20.33 20.53 21.31
C PRO A 64 19.97 20.04 19.91
N TYR A 65 18.79 19.44 19.77
CA TYR A 65 18.30 18.90 18.50
C TYR A 65 17.25 19.82 17.87
N ARG A 66 16.19 20.16 18.62
CA ARG A 66 15.08 20.97 18.10
C ARG A 66 14.35 21.70 19.22
N VAL A 67 13.84 22.89 18.93
CA VAL A 67 12.87 23.59 19.77
C VAL A 67 11.56 23.77 18.98
N VAL A 68 10.43 23.46 19.61
CA VAL A 68 9.09 23.64 19.03
C VAL A 68 8.33 24.63 19.91
N ASP A 69 8.22 25.85 19.41
CA ASP A 69 7.57 26.94 20.14
C ASP A 69 6.06 26.70 20.28
N SER A 70 5.51 27.00 21.46
CA SER A 70 4.08 26.89 21.78
C SER A 70 3.46 25.53 21.45
N TRP A 71 4.25 24.46 21.51
CA TRP A 71 3.84 23.13 21.10
C TRP A 71 2.62 22.62 21.87
N LEU A 72 2.55 22.87 23.17
CA LEU A 72 1.38 22.55 23.98
C LEU A 72 0.64 23.83 24.38
N THR A 73 -0.60 23.99 23.91
CA THR A 73 -1.47 25.11 24.27
C THR A 73 -2.64 24.66 25.14
N VAL A 74 -2.93 25.44 26.18
CA VAL A 74 -3.95 25.10 27.19
C VAL A 74 -4.94 26.25 27.35
N PRO A 75 -6.03 26.25 26.57
CA PRO A 75 -7.00 27.36 26.57
C PRO A 75 -7.83 27.42 27.87
N LEU A 76 -8.36 26.30 28.37
CA LEU A 76 -9.03 26.19 29.68
C LEU A 76 -9.28 24.73 30.09
N LEU A 77 -8.80 24.31 31.27
CA LEU A 77 -9.04 22.98 31.89
C LEU A 77 -8.56 21.74 31.11
N GLY A 78 -7.77 21.93 30.06
CA GLY A 78 -7.18 20.85 29.28
C GLY A 78 -6.56 21.36 27.99
N GLY A 79 -5.59 20.63 27.47
CA GLY A 79 -4.88 20.96 26.23
C GLY A 79 -4.18 19.73 25.66
N SER A 80 -4.02 19.73 24.34
CA SER A 80 -3.21 18.75 23.62
C SER A 80 -2.24 19.50 22.72
N SER A 81 -1.05 18.95 22.50
CA SER A 81 -0.15 19.46 21.48
C SER A 81 -0.57 18.99 20.09
N ASP A 82 -0.01 19.63 19.07
CA ASP A 82 0.08 18.99 17.76
C ASP A 82 1.00 17.76 17.84
N GLU A 83 0.86 16.86 16.88
CA GLU A 83 1.72 15.69 16.76
C GLU A 83 3.13 16.08 16.32
N LEU A 84 4.13 15.36 16.81
CA LEU A 84 5.53 15.58 16.48
C LEU A 84 6.24 14.26 16.18
N THR A 85 6.84 14.17 15.00
CA THR A 85 7.60 13.02 14.53
C THR A 85 9.11 13.23 14.63
N LEU A 86 9.85 12.20 15.06
CA LEU A 86 11.31 12.20 15.22
C LEU A 86 11.96 10.95 14.59
N ASP A 87 13.19 11.10 14.11
CA ASP A 87 14.06 10.05 13.57
C ASP A 87 14.81 9.28 14.69
N GLY A 88 15.50 8.20 14.33
CA GLY A 88 16.20 7.33 15.29
C GLY A 88 17.26 8.06 16.13
N GLY A 89 17.36 7.70 17.40
CA GLY A 89 18.37 8.19 18.36
C GLY A 89 17.83 8.27 19.79
N GLN A 90 18.72 8.49 20.75
CA GLN A 90 18.30 8.69 22.14
C GLN A 90 17.95 10.16 22.40
N TYR A 91 16.75 10.46 22.91
CA TYR A 91 16.29 11.85 23.08
C TYR A 91 15.89 12.18 24.51
N LEU A 92 16.15 13.43 24.91
CA LEU A 92 15.67 14.05 26.14
C LEU A 92 14.70 15.19 25.80
N PHE A 93 13.51 15.14 26.40
CA PHE A 93 12.45 16.14 26.21
C PHE A 93 12.29 17.01 27.45
N LEU A 94 12.26 18.33 27.25
CA LEU A 94 12.01 19.31 28.30
C LEU A 94 10.92 20.28 27.83
N LEU A 95 9.88 20.48 28.63
CA LEU A 95 8.90 21.55 28.39
C LEU A 95 9.23 22.77 29.24
N ASP A 96 9.26 23.95 28.62
CA ASP A 96 9.37 25.24 29.32
C ASP A 96 8.11 26.10 29.11
N THR A 97 7.77 26.93 30.09
CA THR A 97 6.61 27.82 30.03
C THR A 97 6.90 29.01 29.11
N ALA A 98 6.23 29.06 27.95
CA ALA A 98 6.33 30.18 27.01
C ALA A 98 5.52 31.39 27.48
N TYR A 99 4.28 31.17 27.94
CA TYR A 99 3.39 32.20 28.49
C TYR A 99 2.27 31.60 29.37
N GLY A 100 1.64 32.44 30.20
CA GLY A 100 0.52 32.06 31.07
C GLY A 100 0.87 31.95 32.56
N ILE A 101 -0.15 31.77 33.41
CA ILE A 101 0.00 31.49 34.85
C ILE A 101 -0.38 30.03 35.07
N SER A 102 0.63 29.18 35.27
CA SER A 102 0.45 27.75 35.53
C SER A 102 0.83 27.41 36.98
N ALA A 103 -0.06 26.70 37.68
CA ALA A 103 0.23 26.02 38.94
C ALA A 103 0.43 24.50 38.74
N LEU A 104 0.64 24.07 37.50
CA LEU A 104 0.45 22.68 37.10
C LEU A 104 1.76 21.89 37.10
N THR A 105 1.75 20.76 37.80
CA THR A 105 2.92 19.89 38.08
C THR A 105 2.91 18.57 37.30
N ALA A 106 2.03 18.37 36.30
CA ALA A 106 1.97 17.13 35.54
C ALA A 106 1.43 17.31 34.11
N TYR A 107 2.14 16.76 33.14
CA TYR A 107 1.70 16.53 31.76
C TYR A 107 1.97 15.05 31.42
N THR A 108 1.24 14.50 30.47
CA THR A 108 1.47 13.16 29.94
C THR A 108 1.95 13.31 28.49
N LEU A 109 3.09 12.72 28.15
CA LEU A 109 3.48 12.54 26.77
C LEU A 109 2.95 11.18 26.30
N ASN A 110 2.10 11.19 25.28
CA ASN A 110 1.60 9.98 24.66
C ASN A 110 2.46 9.69 23.42
N ILE A 111 2.85 8.43 23.28
CA ILE A 111 3.39 7.88 22.04
C ILE A 111 2.18 7.41 21.26
N LEU A 112 1.86 8.11 20.17
CA LEU A 112 0.75 7.77 19.31
C LEU A 112 1.13 6.70 18.29
N GLU A 113 2.37 6.77 17.81
CA GLU A 113 2.93 5.85 16.83
C GLU A 113 4.40 5.61 17.16
N ASP A 114 4.83 4.37 16.96
CA ASP A 114 6.18 3.90 17.28
C ASP A 114 6.57 2.80 16.29
N HIS A 115 7.37 3.15 15.30
CA HIS A 115 7.82 2.25 14.25
C HIS A 115 9.31 2.01 14.40
N VAL A 116 9.70 0.74 14.52
CA VAL A 116 11.10 0.30 14.55
C VAL A 116 11.37 -0.53 13.32
N TYR A 117 12.48 -0.23 12.63
CA TYR A 117 12.99 -1.00 11.50
C TYR A 117 14.33 -1.61 11.88
N THR A 118 14.43 -2.93 11.70
CA THR A 118 15.60 -3.75 12.01
C THR A 118 15.95 -4.66 10.84
N VAL A 119 17.22 -5.00 10.71
CA VAL A 119 17.67 -6.11 9.85
C VAL A 119 18.17 -7.20 10.79
N GLU A 120 17.57 -8.39 10.69
CA GLU A 120 17.76 -9.46 11.66
C GLU A 120 18.37 -10.71 11.03
N THR A 121 19.07 -11.49 11.85
CA THR A 121 19.59 -12.80 11.45
C THR A 121 18.48 -13.80 11.23
N VAL A 122 18.72 -14.70 10.27
CA VAL A 122 18.05 -16.01 10.22
C VAL A 122 18.89 -17.04 10.99
N SER A 123 18.24 -18.09 11.48
CA SER A 123 18.95 -19.17 12.19
C SER A 123 19.96 -19.86 11.27
N ALA A 124 21.18 -20.04 11.78
CA ALA A 124 22.26 -20.77 11.12
C ALA A 124 22.94 -21.70 12.13
N SER A 125 23.57 -22.78 11.66
CA SER A 125 24.31 -23.70 12.54
C SER A 125 25.66 -24.12 11.98
N MET A 126 26.58 -24.42 12.88
CA MET A 126 27.89 -24.99 12.55
C MET A 126 28.28 -26.06 13.58
N SER A 127 29.19 -26.95 13.22
CA SER A 127 29.72 -27.99 14.11
C SER A 127 31.24 -28.07 14.07
N GLY A 128 31.84 -28.46 15.18
CA GLY A 128 33.29 -28.67 15.27
C GLY A 128 33.65 -29.47 16.51
N ASN A 129 34.95 -29.54 16.81
CA ASN A 129 35.44 -30.05 18.09
C ASN A 129 36.49 -29.08 18.66
N VAL A 130 36.32 -28.65 19.92
CA VAL A 130 37.23 -27.69 20.57
C VAL A 130 38.60 -28.31 20.90
N MET A 131 38.73 -29.63 20.81
CA MET A 131 39.93 -30.38 21.15
C MET A 131 40.77 -30.75 19.90
N ASP A 132 40.33 -30.40 18.69
CA ASP A 132 40.97 -30.82 17.44
C ASP A 132 42.39 -30.23 17.27
N ASP A 133 42.63 -29.03 17.81
CA ASP A 133 43.94 -28.35 17.80
C ASP A 133 44.66 -28.37 19.15
N ASP A 134 44.07 -29.01 20.16
CA ASP A 134 44.63 -29.14 21.50
C ASP A 134 45.49 -30.39 21.65
N THR A 135 46.57 -30.26 22.42
CA THR A 135 47.39 -31.42 22.84
C THR A 135 47.12 -31.74 24.29
N VAL A 136 46.25 -32.73 24.54
CA VAL A 136 45.81 -33.12 25.88
C VAL A 136 46.20 -34.56 26.24
N PRO A 137 46.37 -34.89 27.54
CA PRO A 137 46.50 -36.27 27.98
C PRO A 137 45.34 -37.17 27.51
N THR A 138 45.63 -38.45 27.28
CA THR A 138 44.58 -39.41 26.92
C THR A 138 43.56 -39.56 28.05
N GLY A 139 42.27 -39.46 27.72
CA GLY A 139 41.18 -39.54 28.69
C GLY A 139 40.79 -38.19 29.28
N SER A 140 41.41 -37.09 28.85
CA SER A 140 40.93 -35.74 29.16
C SER A 140 39.54 -35.50 28.57
N ALA A 141 38.75 -34.69 29.26
CA ALA A 141 37.39 -34.33 28.86
C ALA A 141 37.11 -32.85 29.13
N ILE A 142 36.16 -32.27 28.39
CA ILE A 142 35.61 -30.96 28.71
C ILE A 142 34.82 -31.07 30.01
N SER A 143 35.22 -30.32 31.03
CA SER A 143 34.58 -30.33 32.35
C SER A 143 33.70 -29.11 32.59
N ALA A 144 33.99 -27.97 31.95
CA ALA A 144 33.16 -26.78 32.04
C ALA A 144 33.27 -25.88 30.79
N VAL A 145 32.25 -25.06 30.54
CA VAL A 145 32.26 -23.96 29.58
C VAL A 145 31.63 -22.73 30.22
N ASN A 146 32.31 -21.58 30.19
CA ASN A 146 31.91 -20.34 30.87
C ASN A 146 31.52 -20.56 32.35
N GLY A 147 32.19 -21.52 33.01
CA GLY A 147 31.92 -21.92 34.40
C GLY A 147 30.72 -22.87 34.60
N VAL A 148 29.98 -23.21 33.54
CA VAL A 148 28.91 -24.22 33.56
C VAL A 148 29.50 -25.61 33.39
N ALA A 149 29.21 -26.53 34.31
CA ALA A 149 29.71 -27.91 34.25
C ALA A 149 29.13 -28.66 33.03
N VAL A 150 30.00 -29.33 32.27
CA VAL A 150 29.61 -30.18 31.14
C VAL A 150 29.28 -31.58 31.64
N ALA A 151 28.16 -32.14 31.18
CA ALA A 151 27.75 -33.49 31.52
C ALA A 151 28.76 -34.54 31.05
N ALA A 152 29.09 -35.50 31.91
CA ALA A 152 30.03 -36.58 31.58
C ALA A 152 29.52 -37.51 30.46
N GLU A 153 28.20 -37.58 30.27
CA GLU A 153 27.54 -38.27 29.16
C GLU A 153 26.48 -37.36 28.54
N GLY A 154 26.35 -37.41 27.22
CA GLY A 154 25.42 -36.54 26.46
C GLY A 154 26.00 -35.16 26.20
N THR A 155 25.11 -34.18 25.95
CA THR A 155 25.46 -32.81 25.59
C THR A 155 24.97 -31.81 26.63
N THR A 156 25.65 -30.67 26.74
CA THR A 156 25.29 -29.53 27.58
C THR A 156 25.07 -28.31 26.70
N SER A 157 23.99 -27.56 26.91
CA SER A 157 23.70 -26.32 26.17
C SER A 157 24.12 -25.10 26.99
N ILE A 158 24.81 -24.18 26.34
CA ILE A 158 25.35 -22.94 26.90
C ILE A 158 24.82 -21.78 26.04
N THR A 159 24.05 -20.88 26.64
CA THR A 159 23.59 -19.66 25.97
C THR A 159 24.77 -18.68 25.85
N GLY A 160 25.10 -18.31 24.62
CA GLY A 160 26.01 -17.22 24.29
C GLY A 160 25.26 -15.92 24.04
N GLU A 161 25.96 -14.93 23.50
CA GLU A 161 25.39 -13.61 23.20
C GLU A 161 24.41 -13.68 22.01
N TYR A 162 24.82 -14.38 20.94
CA TYR A 162 24.05 -14.40 19.68
C TYR A 162 23.38 -15.75 19.43
N GLY A 163 23.73 -16.80 20.18
CA GLY A 163 23.26 -18.15 19.91
C GLY A 163 23.47 -19.12 21.07
N VAL A 164 23.34 -20.41 20.78
CA VAL A 164 23.47 -21.49 21.76
C VAL A 164 24.53 -22.47 21.32
N LEU A 165 25.56 -22.66 22.15
CA LEU A 165 26.54 -23.72 22.01
C LEU A 165 26.02 -24.99 22.69
N THR A 166 25.99 -26.11 21.98
CA THR A 166 25.72 -27.44 22.55
C THR A 166 26.98 -28.29 22.41
N ILE A 167 27.54 -28.76 23.53
CA ILE A 167 28.86 -29.41 23.58
C ILE A 167 28.82 -30.70 24.43
N ASP A 168 29.59 -31.72 24.04
CA ASP A 168 29.81 -32.93 24.82
C ASP A 168 31.16 -32.95 25.56
N ALA A 169 31.34 -33.92 26.46
CA ALA A 169 32.58 -34.08 27.22
C ALA A 169 33.80 -34.45 26.34
N GLN A 170 33.60 -34.88 25.08
CA GLN A 170 34.66 -35.17 24.12
C GLN A 170 35.03 -33.94 23.27
N GLY A 171 34.40 -32.78 23.53
CA GLY A 171 34.65 -31.52 22.86
C GLY A 171 33.88 -31.33 21.57
N ASN A 172 33.09 -32.31 21.10
CA ASN A 172 32.26 -32.11 19.92
C ASN A 172 31.16 -31.10 20.26
N TYR A 173 30.96 -30.15 19.38
CA TYR A 173 29.94 -29.13 19.57
C TYR A 173 29.16 -28.82 18.30
N THR A 174 27.96 -28.29 18.52
CA THR A 174 27.18 -27.55 17.53
C THR A 174 26.88 -26.18 18.09
N TYR A 175 27.04 -25.12 17.29
CA TYR A 175 26.55 -23.80 17.62
C TYR A 175 25.35 -23.48 16.74
N MET A 176 24.29 -22.92 17.33
CA MET A 176 23.11 -22.44 16.60
C MET A 176 22.88 -20.96 16.88
N LEU A 177 22.97 -20.14 15.83
CA LEU A 177 22.65 -18.72 15.84
C LEU A 177 21.13 -18.54 16.04
N ASN A 178 20.74 -17.65 16.94
CA ASN A 178 19.34 -17.29 17.12
C ASN A 178 18.85 -16.50 15.90
N ALA A 179 17.61 -16.74 15.48
CA ALA A 179 16.93 -15.82 14.57
C ALA A 179 16.50 -14.55 15.33
N GLY A 180 16.41 -13.43 14.64
CA GLY A 180 15.95 -12.17 15.24
C GLY A 180 17.06 -11.36 15.91
N VAL A 181 18.33 -11.74 15.76
CA VAL A 181 19.45 -10.93 16.28
C VAL A 181 19.67 -9.79 15.29
N GLY A 182 19.61 -8.54 15.74
CA GLY A 182 19.92 -7.38 14.91
C GLY A 182 21.32 -7.51 14.32
N ALA A 183 21.44 -7.47 12.99
CA ALA A 183 22.71 -7.71 12.28
C ALA A 183 23.81 -6.74 12.73
N ASP A 184 23.43 -5.49 13.00
CA ASP A 184 24.33 -4.45 13.47
C ASP A 184 24.75 -4.61 14.96
N HIS A 185 24.05 -5.43 15.76
CA HIS A 185 24.48 -5.79 17.13
C HIS A 185 25.64 -6.79 17.14
N ILE A 186 25.93 -7.42 16.01
CA ILE A 186 26.98 -8.43 15.88
C ILE A 186 28.31 -7.72 15.60
N THR A 187 28.93 -7.21 16.67
CA THR A 187 30.17 -6.43 16.59
C THR A 187 31.42 -7.22 17.00
N ALA A 188 31.24 -8.41 17.58
CA ALA A 188 32.32 -9.28 18.05
C ALA A 188 31.96 -10.78 17.89
N PRO A 189 32.93 -11.71 18.00
CA PRO A 189 32.64 -13.14 18.05
C PRO A 189 31.90 -13.57 19.34
N ASP A 190 31.01 -14.57 19.23
CA ASP A 190 30.44 -15.24 20.41
C ASP A 190 31.52 -16.13 21.04
N SER A 191 31.90 -15.82 22.28
CA SER A 191 33.13 -16.37 22.90
C SER A 191 32.82 -17.29 24.08
N PHE A 192 33.35 -18.51 24.01
CA PHE A 192 33.15 -19.55 25.03
C PHE A 192 34.49 -20.04 25.57
N VAL A 193 34.73 -19.82 26.86
CA VAL A 193 35.93 -20.32 27.55
C VAL A 193 35.65 -21.73 28.06
N TYR A 194 36.30 -22.74 27.48
CA TYR A 194 36.17 -24.12 27.93
C TYR A 194 37.30 -24.51 28.87
N THR A 195 37.03 -25.47 29.75
CA THR A 195 38.02 -26.07 30.65
C THR A 195 38.11 -27.56 30.35
N VAL A 196 39.34 -28.01 30.09
CA VAL A 196 39.68 -29.41 29.91
C VAL A 196 40.24 -29.93 31.23
N THR A 197 39.80 -31.10 31.67
CA THR A 197 40.34 -31.76 32.87
C THR A 197 40.89 -33.13 32.52
N ALA A 198 42.15 -33.36 32.89
CA ALA A 198 42.83 -34.64 32.74
C ALA A 198 42.42 -35.64 33.84
N PRO A 199 42.65 -36.95 33.65
CA PRO A 199 42.28 -37.97 34.64
C PRO A 199 42.94 -37.84 36.02
N ASP A 200 44.06 -37.14 36.12
CA ASP A 200 44.76 -36.84 37.38
C ASP A 200 44.19 -35.61 38.11
N GLY A 201 43.22 -34.91 37.50
CA GLY A 201 42.53 -33.75 38.06
C GLY A 201 43.15 -32.41 37.68
N GLU A 202 44.26 -32.38 36.92
CA GLU A 202 44.80 -31.14 36.39
C GLU A 202 43.90 -30.57 35.30
N SER A 203 43.81 -29.24 35.22
CA SER A 203 42.93 -28.55 34.28
C SER A 203 43.61 -27.38 33.60
N ASP A 204 43.27 -27.17 32.33
CA ASP A 204 43.65 -25.98 31.57
C ASP A 204 42.44 -25.46 30.79
N SER A 205 42.53 -24.23 30.28
CA SER A 205 41.43 -23.59 29.56
C SER A 205 41.84 -23.09 28.18
N GLY A 206 40.91 -23.25 27.23
CA GLY A 206 40.98 -22.66 25.89
C GLY A 206 39.78 -21.76 25.63
N THR A 207 39.73 -21.17 24.44
CA THR A 207 38.62 -20.30 24.04
C THR A 207 38.15 -20.65 22.64
N LEU A 208 36.87 -20.99 22.52
CA LEU A 208 36.16 -21.12 21.26
C LEU A 208 35.53 -19.77 20.90
N ASN A 209 35.91 -19.20 19.75
CA ASN A 209 35.32 -17.98 19.22
C ASN A 209 34.49 -18.30 17.99
N ILE A 210 33.17 -18.10 18.05
CA ILE A 210 32.27 -18.23 16.91
C ILE A 210 32.19 -16.87 16.22
N THR A 211 32.84 -16.75 15.06
CA THR A 211 32.75 -15.54 14.24
C THR A 211 31.54 -15.62 13.33
N LEU A 212 30.63 -14.66 13.47
CA LEU A 212 29.47 -14.49 12.61
C LEU A 212 29.89 -13.65 11.41
N ILE A 213 29.54 -14.12 10.22
CA ILE A 213 29.88 -13.45 8.96
C ILE A 213 28.57 -13.13 8.26
N ALA A 214 28.32 -11.85 8.02
CA ALA A 214 27.16 -11.41 7.26
C ALA A 214 27.18 -12.02 5.84
N SER A 215 26.02 -12.45 5.37
CA SER A 215 25.84 -12.81 3.96
C SER A 215 26.21 -11.62 3.07
N ALA A 216 26.73 -11.90 1.88
CA ALA A 216 26.89 -10.86 0.87
C ALA A 216 25.51 -10.29 0.49
N LEU A 217 25.46 -8.99 0.16
CA LEU A 217 24.26 -8.37 -0.34
C LEU A 217 23.73 -9.15 -1.55
N ALA A 218 22.46 -9.53 -1.51
CA ALA A 218 21.80 -10.24 -2.61
C ALA A 218 20.35 -9.77 -2.74
N ALA A 219 19.91 -9.63 -3.99
CA ALA A 219 18.52 -9.41 -4.34
C ALA A 219 18.09 -10.55 -5.28
N VAL A 220 16.88 -11.04 -5.14
CA VAL A 220 16.33 -12.21 -5.82
C VAL A 220 15.05 -11.80 -6.53
N ASP A 221 14.86 -12.24 -7.78
CA ASP A 221 13.64 -11.92 -8.52
C ASP A 221 12.40 -12.51 -7.82
N ASP A 222 11.33 -11.71 -7.75
CA ASP A 222 10.05 -12.10 -7.19
C ASP A 222 8.95 -12.10 -8.25
N SER A 223 7.96 -12.95 -8.04
CA SER A 223 6.78 -13.01 -8.89
C SER A 223 5.50 -13.28 -8.12
N VAL A 224 4.42 -12.60 -8.51
CA VAL A 224 3.08 -12.87 -8.01
C VAL A 224 2.10 -12.94 -9.17
N THR A 225 1.24 -13.95 -9.17
CA THR A 225 0.13 -14.03 -10.13
C THR A 225 -1.08 -13.29 -9.58
N LEU A 226 -1.59 -12.33 -10.34
CA LEU A 226 -2.81 -11.60 -10.04
C LEU A 226 -3.95 -12.12 -10.91
N PRO A 227 -4.94 -12.85 -10.35
CA PRO A 227 -6.17 -13.16 -11.06
C PRO A 227 -6.92 -11.87 -11.39
N VAL A 228 -7.25 -11.67 -12.67
CA VAL A 228 -7.91 -10.44 -13.13
C VAL A 228 -9.30 -10.77 -13.62
N THR A 229 -10.31 -10.25 -12.91
CA THR A 229 -11.69 -10.27 -13.40
C THR A 229 -11.81 -9.34 -14.60
N THR A 230 -12.45 -9.82 -15.65
CA THR A 230 -12.73 -9.02 -16.85
C THR A 230 -14.22 -8.89 -17.07
N VAL A 231 -14.63 -7.73 -17.56
CA VAL A 231 -16.00 -7.42 -17.94
C VAL A 231 -16.04 -7.03 -19.41
N GLN A 232 -17.18 -7.26 -20.05
CA GLN A 232 -17.40 -6.80 -21.41
C GLN A 232 -17.45 -5.27 -21.42
N LYS A 233 -16.79 -4.65 -22.39
CA LYS A 233 -16.75 -3.20 -22.49
C LYS A 233 -18.14 -2.67 -22.91
N GLU A 234 -18.60 -1.65 -22.19
CA GLU A 234 -19.84 -0.94 -22.49
C GLU A 234 -19.58 0.53 -22.77
N ASP A 235 -20.20 1.05 -23.83
CA ASP A 235 -20.13 2.47 -24.22
C ASP A 235 -21.55 3.05 -24.34
N ALA A 236 -21.70 4.35 -24.11
CA ALA A 236 -22.97 5.03 -24.35
C ALA A 236 -23.32 5.01 -25.85
N TYR A 237 -24.54 4.60 -26.19
CA TYR A 237 -25.06 4.65 -27.56
C TYR A 237 -25.96 5.87 -27.76
N SER A 238 -25.78 6.55 -28.90
CA SER A 238 -26.75 7.54 -29.37
C SER A 238 -26.81 7.57 -30.89
N ASP A 239 -28.04 7.51 -31.42
CA ASP A 239 -28.38 7.83 -32.80
C ASP A 239 -29.33 9.03 -32.79
N SER A 240 -28.83 10.19 -33.23
CA SER A 240 -29.55 11.46 -33.13
C SER A 240 -30.49 11.76 -34.30
N ASP A 241 -30.46 10.94 -35.37
CA ASP A 241 -31.27 11.14 -36.57
C ASP A 241 -32.09 9.89 -36.92
N ALA A 242 -32.91 9.44 -35.95
CA ALA A 242 -33.86 8.34 -36.16
C ALA A 242 -35.15 8.81 -36.87
N GLY A 243 -35.07 9.92 -37.62
CA GLY A 243 -36.13 10.47 -38.46
C GLY A 243 -36.84 11.69 -37.87
N SER A 244 -37.34 12.57 -38.75
CA SER A 244 -38.12 13.75 -38.38
C SER A 244 -39.27 14.01 -39.36
N THR A 245 -40.39 14.49 -38.84
CA THR A 245 -41.55 14.89 -39.65
C THR A 245 -42.15 16.19 -39.13
N THR A 246 -42.58 17.04 -40.06
CA THR A 246 -43.33 18.26 -39.76
C THR A 246 -44.65 18.22 -40.51
N TRP A 247 -45.75 18.48 -39.81
CA TRP A 247 -47.07 18.56 -40.44
C TRP A 247 -47.87 19.75 -39.91
N GLY A 248 -48.80 20.21 -40.73
CA GLY A 248 -49.74 21.28 -40.38
C GLY A 248 -50.97 20.73 -39.67
N THR A 249 -51.45 21.45 -38.65
CA THR A 249 -52.64 21.10 -37.86
C THR A 249 -53.91 21.77 -38.38
N SER A 250 -55.07 21.22 -38.04
CA SER A 250 -56.39 21.75 -38.40
C SER A 250 -57.25 22.01 -37.16
N VAL A 251 -58.24 22.90 -37.30
CA VAL A 251 -59.16 23.27 -36.21
C VAL A 251 -60.23 22.20 -35.98
N LEU A 252 -60.66 21.50 -37.04
CA LEU A 252 -61.85 20.62 -37.00
C LEU A 252 -61.55 19.14 -37.22
N LEU A 253 -60.35 18.81 -37.72
CA LEU A 253 -59.99 17.47 -38.14
C LEU A 253 -58.71 17.03 -37.43
N SER A 254 -58.59 15.72 -37.16
CA SER A 254 -57.31 15.14 -36.75
C SER A 254 -56.32 15.23 -37.91
N THR A 255 -55.07 15.52 -37.58
CA THR A 255 -53.97 15.59 -38.54
C THR A 255 -52.81 14.77 -38.02
N SER A 256 -52.00 14.25 -38.94
CA SER A 256 -50.83 13.46 -38.59
C SER A 256 -49.67 13.73 -39.53
N GLY A 257 -48.47 13.46 -39.02
CA GLY A 257 -47.23 13.41 -39.79
C GLY A 257 -46.52 12.10 -39.49
N SER A 258 -45.97 11.47 -40.52
CA SER A 258 -45.20 10.23 -40.39
C SER A 258 -43.77 10.46 -40.86
N ALA A 259 -42.84 9.74 -40.24
CA ALA A 259 -41.45 9.65 -40.65
C ALA A 259 -40.92 8.23 -40.44
N SER A 260 -39.82 7.96 -41.14
CA SER A 260 -39.01 6.77 -40.98
C SER A 260 -37.55 7.18 -40.87
N GLY A 261 -36.80 6.58 -39.96
CA GLY A 261 -35.36 6.74 -39.85
C GLY A 261 -34.65 5.41 -39.68
N THR A 262 -33.37 5.38 -39.98
CA THR A 262 -32.52 4.20 -39.78
C THR A 262 -31.79 4.31 -38.45
N VAL A 263 -31.71 3.19 -37.73
CA VAL A 263 -30.93 3.06 -36.49
C VAL A 263 -29.87 2.02 -36.76
N THR A 264 -28.61 2.38 -36.57
CA THR A 264 -27.48 1.49 -36.90
C THR A 264 -26.80 1.01 -35.63
N VAL A 265 -26.74 -0.31 -35.44
CA VAL A 265 -25.87 -0.95 -34.45
C VAL A 265 -24.65 -1.47 -35.20
N ALA A 266 -23.46 -1.03 -34.80
CA ALA A 266 -22.21 -1.38 -35.48
C ALA A 266 -21.91 -2.88 -35.40
N GLU A 267 -21.03 -3.36 -36.30
CA GLU A 267 -20.50 -4.72 -36.22
C GLU A 267 -19.85 -4.99 -34.84
N ASN A 268 -19.85 -6.25 -34.41
CA ASN A 268 -19.37 -6.70 -33.10
C ASN A 268 -19.98 -5.95 -31.91
N THR A 269 -21.15 -5.35 -32.06
CA THR A 269 -21.84 -4.61 -31.00
C THR A 269 -23.25 -5.15 -30.82
N ALA A 270 -23.72 -5.21 -29.58
CA ALA A 270 -25.12 -5.34 -29.24
C ALA A 270 -25.60 -4.07 -28.51
N LEU A 271 -26.82 -3.64 -28.74
CA LEU A 271 -27.43 -2.49 -28.08
C LEU A 271 -28.51 -2.98 -27.11
N LYS A 272 -28.34 -2.70 -25.82
CA LYS A 272 -29.33 -2.96 -24.77
C LYS A 272 -29.86 -1.66 -24.16
N ASP A 273 -30.90 -1.79 -23.33
CA ASP A 273 -31.53 -0.69 -22.59
C ASP A 273 -31.93 0.50 -23.49
N ALA A 274 -32.24 0.19 -24.74
CA ALA A 274 -32.49 1.20 -25.75
C ALA A 274 -33.82 1.92 -25.51
N THR A 275 -33.79 3.24 -25.68
CA THR A 275 -34.92 4.15 -25.49
C THR A 275 -35.03 5.07 -26.69
N ILE A 276 -36.24 5.20 -27.22
CA ILE A 276 -36.57 6.19 -28.24
C ILE A 276 -36.94 7.48 -27.52
N LEU A 277 -36.26 8.58 -27.84
CA LEU A 277 -36.57 9.93 -27.42
C LEU A 277 -37.24 10.67 -28.59
N PHE A 278 -38.46 11.12 -28.38
CA PHE A 278 -39.19 12.02 -29.27
C PHE A 278 -39.09 13.44 -28.75
N ASN A 279 -38.43 14.31 -29.51
CA ASN A 279 -38.45 15.76 -29.28
C ASN A 279 -39.54 16.39 -30.14
N VAL A 280 -40.35 17.24 -29.52
CA VAL A 280 -41.50 17.88 -30.15
C VAL A 280 -41.33 19.39 -30.12
N ASP A 281 -41.21 20.00 -31.29
CA ASP A 281 -41.17 21.44 -31.46
C ASP A 281 -42.52 21.95 -31.95
N SER A 282 -43.19 22.76 -31.11
CA SER A 282 -44.43 23.44 -31.44
C SER A 282 -44.73 24.57 -30.46
N VAL A 283 -45.44 25.59 -30.95
CA VAL A 283 -46.03 26.67 -30.13
C VAL A 283 -47.49 26.39 -29.74
N LEU A 284 -48.04 25.24 -30.12
CA LEU A 284 -49.43 24.86 -29.89
C LEU A 284 -49.61 24.07 -28.57
N SER A 285 -50.84 23.99 -28.07
CA SER A 285 -51.17 23.05 -26.99
C SER A 285 -51.11 21.61 -27.52
N LEU A 286 -50.34 20.75 -26.85
CA LEU A 286 -50.06 19.37 -27.29
C LEU A 286 -50.81 18.32 -26.45
N SER A 287 -51.87 18.71 -25.73
CA SER A 287 -52.61 17.82 -24.82
C SER A 287 -53.24 16.59 -25.49
N SER A 288 -53.48 16.65 -26.81
CA SER A 288 -54.01 15.51 -27.60
C SER A 288 -52.97 14.85 -28.52
N LEU A 289 -51.69 15.28 -28.48
CA LEU A 289 -50.65 14.67 -29.30
C LEU A 289 -50.39 13.24 -28.81
N SER A 290 -50.55 12.26 -29.70
CA SER A 290 -50.04 10.90 -29.51
C SER A 290 -49.00 10.58 -30.57
N ILE A 291 -48.04 9.71 -30.23
CA ILE A 291 -47.02 9.25 -31.16
C ILE A 291 -47.06 7.73 -31.18
N SER A 292 -47.45 7.11 -32.29
CA SER A 292 -47.30 5.67 -32.48
C SER A 292 -45.97 5.37 -33.15
N TRP A 293 -45.34 4.24 -32.82
CA TRP A 293 -44.06 3.85 -33.39
C TRP A 293 -43.94 2.34 -33.58
N THR A 294 -43.05 1.95 -34.49
CA THR A 294 -42.73 0.56 -34.82
C THR A 294 -41.26 0.48 -35.21
N LEU A 295 -40.52 -0.43 -34.58
CA LEU A 295 -39.15 -0.75 -34.91
C LEU A 295 -39.12 -2.05 -35.73
N LEU A 296 -38.44 -2.01 -36.87
CA LEU A 296 -38.32 -3.10 -37.82
C LEU A 296 -36.85 -3.51 -37.97
N SER A 297 -36.59 -4.80 -38.14
CA SER A 297 -35.29 -5.29 -38.64
C SER A 297 -35.11 -4.98 -40.13
N SER A 298 -33.89 -5.21 -40.63
CA SER A 298 -33.50 -4.98 -42.03
C SER A 298 -34.33 -5.76 -43.06
N ASP A 299 -34.92 -6.89 -42.68
CA ASP A 299 -35.81 -7.70 -43.51
C ASP A 299 -37.29 -7.24 -43.45
N GLY A 300 -37.59 -6.22 -42.64
CA GLY A 300 -38.94 -5.70 -42.43
C GLY A 300 -39.74 -6.43 -41.36
N THR A 301 -39.15 -7.33 -40.59
CA THR A 301 -39.82 -7.97 -39.44
C THR A 301 -40.01 -6.96 -38.30
N GLN A 302 -41.22 -6.88 -37.75
CA GLN A 302 -41.50 -6.02 -36.59
C GLN A 302 -40.88 -6.61 -35.33
N LEU A 303 -39.99 -5.86 -34.68
CA LEU A 303 -39.31 -6.26 -33.44
C LEU A 303 -40.01 -5.68 -32.21
N ALA A 304 -40.44 -4.42 -32.30
CA ALA A 304 -41.15 -3.74 -31.23
C ALA A 304 -42.12 -2.70 -31.80
N SER A 305 -43.15 -2.38 -31.04
CA SER A 305 -44.08 -1.29 -31.37
C SER A 305 -44.70 -0.74 -30.11
N GLY A 306 -45.11 0.52 -30.14
CA GLY A 306 -45.77 1.12 -29.00
C GLY A 306 -46.38 2.48 -29.33
N SER A 307 -46.80 3.17 -28.29
CA SER A 307 -47.25 4.55 -28.42
C SER A 307 -46.89 5.37 -27.20
N VAL A 308 -46.56 6.63 -27.41
CA VAL A 308 -46.56 7.67 -26.39
C VAL A 308 -47.98 8.23 -26.32
N PRO A 309 -48.70 8.05 -25.20
CA PRO A 309 -50.08 8.49 -25.07
C PRO A 309 -50.17 10.01 -24.87
N SER A 310 -51.35 10.57 -25.14
CA SER A 310 -51.60 11.99 -25.05
C SER A 310 -51.38 12.56 -23.64
N GLY A 311 -50.85 13.79 -23.56
CA GLY A 311 -50.66 14.51 -22.30
C GLY A 311 -49.44 14.06 -21.49
N THR A 312 -48.54 13.27 -22.08
CA THR A 312 -47.32 12.77 -21.41
C THR A 312 -46.04 13.52 -21.76
N LEU A 313 -46.11 14.54 -22.62
CA LEU A 313 -44.93 15.35 -22.95
C LEU A 313 -44.44 16.10 -21.70
N LEU A 314 -43.17 15.94 -21.38
CA LEU A 314 -42.49 16.68 -20.31
C LEU A 314 -41.41 17.55 -20.96
N GLY A 315 -41.56 18.88 -20.83
CA GLY A 315 -40.59 19.83 -21.40
C GLY A 315 -40.44 19.76 -22.92
N GLY A 316 -41.48 19.35 -23.65
CA GLY A 316 -41.43 19.21 -25.12
C GLY A 316 -40.83 17.88 -25.60
N SER A 317 -40.61 16.91 -24.71
CA SER A 317 -40.07 15.60 -25.05
C SER A 317 -40.93 14.46 -24.50
N ALA A 318 -40.81 13.29 -25.11
CA ALA A 318 -41.35 12.04 -24.56
C ALA A 318 -40.47 10.84 -24.92
N THR A 319 -40.47 9.84 -24.06
CA THR A 319 -39.65 8.64 -24.23
C THR A 319 -40.52 7.39 -24.42
N ALA A 320 -40.04 6.46 -25.24
CA ALA A 320 -40.57 5.10 -25.33
C ALA A 320 -39.43 4.09 -25.17
N SER A 321 -39.53 3.23 -24.15
CA SER A 321 -38.55 2.18 -23.92
C SER A 321 -38.75 1.03 -24.91
N LEU A 322 -37.65 0.46 -25.42
CA LEU A 322 -37.65 -0.81 -26.16
C LEU A 322 -37.68 -2.03 -25.24
N SER A 323 -37.96 -1.83 -23.94
CA SER A 323 -38.01 -2.88 -22.91
C SER A 323 -36.68 -3.64 -22.84
N SER A 324 -36.71 -4.97 -22.66
CA SER A 324 -35.53 -5.85 -22.64
C SER A 324 -35.07 -6.29 -24.04
N LEU A 325 -35.45 -5.55 -25.09
CA LEU A 325 -35.04 -5.91 -26.45
C LEU A 325 -33.57 -5.55 -26.65
N GLU A 326 -32.75 -6.56 -26.91
CA GLU A 326 -31.37 -6.40 -27.32
C GLU A 326 -31.29 -6.42 -28.85
N LEU A 327 -30.65 -5.41 -29.43
CA LEU A 327 -30.44 -5.29 -30.86
C LEU A 327 -29.02 -5.71 -31.21
N ALA A 328 -28.87 -6.79 -31.97
CA ALA A 328 -27.58 -7.18 -32.52
C ALA A 328 -27.06 -6.15 -33.55
N ALA A 329 -25.83 -6.35 -34.02
CA ALA A 329 -25.28 -5.59 -35.13
C ALA A 329 -26.21 -5.60 -36.36
N GLY A 330 -26.50 -4.43 -36.91
CA GLY A 330 -27.36 -4.29 -38.08
C GLY A 330 -28.06 -2.94 -38.20
N ASN A 331 -28.79 -2.81 -39.31
CA ASN A 331 -29.62 -1.65 -39.59
C ASN A 331 -31.08 -1.96 -39.25
N TYR A 332 -31.69 -1.07 -38.50
CA TYR A 332 -33.09 -1.12 -38.09
C TYR A 332 -33.83 0.08 -38.66
N THR A 333 -35.13 -0.05 -38.87
CA THR A 333 -35.98 1.07 -39.31
C THR A 333 -36.96 1.44 -38.20
N LEU A 334 -36.88 2.67 -37.73
CA LEU A 334 -37.88 3.24 -36.83
C LEU A 334 -38.91 4.00 -37.66
N ASN A 335 -40.14 3.51 -37.67
CA ASN A 335 -41.29 4.22 -38.22
C ASN A 335 -42.09 4.84 -37.08
N PHE A 336 -42.47 6.11 -37.20
CA PHE A 336 -43.35 6.75 -36.23
C PHE A 336 -44.35 7.70 -36.88
N THR A 337 -45.48 7.90 -36.21
CA THR A 337 -46.54 8.82 -36.64
C THR A 337 -47.03 9.63 -35.45
N GLY A 338 -46.83 10.94 -35.52
CA GLY A 338 -47.44 11.90 -34.60
C GLY A 338 -48.86 12.22 -35.06
N SER A 339 -49.83 12.19 -34.16
CA SER A 339 -51.24 12.50 -34.43
C SER A 339 -51.81 13.43 -33.38
N VAL A 340 -52.53 14.46 -33.82
CA VAL A 340 -53.17 15.44 -32.92
C VAL A 340 -54.62 15.65 -33.34
N GLY A 341 -55.50 15.87 -32.36
CA GLY A 341 -56.90 16.25 -32.59
C GLY A 341 -57.05 17.69 -33.10
N GLY A 342 -58.29 18.09 -33.38
CA GLY A 342 -58.60 19.47 -33.81
C GLY A 342 -58.36 20.47 -32.67
N LEU A 343 -57.44 21.42 -32.86
CA LEU A 343 -57.02 22.36 -31.81
C LEU A 343 -56.80 23.79 -32.33
N ALA A 344 -56.03 23.98 -33.41
CA ALA A 344 -55.68 25.26 -34.04
C ALA A 344 -54.91 25.03 -35.37
N VAL A 345 -54.60 26.09 -36.13
CA VAL A 345 -53.70 26.02 -37.29
C VAL A 345 -52.27 26.38 -36.85
N GLY A 346 -51.32 25.50 -37.13
CA GLY A 346 -49.89 25.70 -36.90
C GLY A 346 -49.12 24.46 -37.33
N ASN A 347 -47.82 24.42 -37.03
CA ASN A 347 -46.97 23.27 -37.34
C ASN A 347 -46.55 22.55 -36.06
N ILE A 348 -46.44 21.23 -36.16
CA ILE A 348 -45.79 20.38 -35.16
C ILE A 348 -44.65 19.68 -35.87
N THR A 349 -43.46 19.72 -35.28
CA THR A 349 -42.31 18.91 -35.68
C THR A 349 -42.05 17.86 -34.62
N VAL A 350 -41.94 16.60 -35.01
CA VAL A 350 -41.48 15.51 -34.14
C VAL A 350 -40.20 14.93 -34.74
N SER A 351 -39.14 14.91 -33.96
CA SER A 351 -37.88 14.24 -34.28
C SER A 351 -37.62 13.11 -33.30
N ALA A 352 -37.19 11.97 -33.80
CA ALA A 352 -36.82 10.82 -32.99
C ALA A 352 -35.29 10.67 -32.92
N SER A 353 -34.80 10.28 -31.76
CA SER A 353 -33.44 9.79 -31.54
C SER A 353 -33.49 8.51 -30.71
N ILE A 354 -32.47 7.66 -30.80
CA ILE A 354 -32.34 6.48 -29.94
C ILE A 354 -31.10 6.62 -29.06
N THR A 355 -31.24 6.28 -27.78
CA THR A 355 -30.13 6.19 -26.82
C THR A 355 -30.14 4.82 -26.16
N GLY A 356 -28.99 4.32 -25.72
CA GLY A 356 -28.90 3.07 -24.96
C GLY A 356 -27.47 2.76 -24.58
N THR A 357 -27.18 1.48 -24.35
CA THR A 357 -25.82 1.01 -24.01
C THR A 357 -25.33 0.04 -25.06
N SER A 358 -24.19 0.36 -25.68
CA SER A 358 -23.48 -0.51 -26.62
C SER A 358 -22.61 -1.49 -25.82
N MET A 359 -22.84 -2.79 -26.00
CA MET A 359 -21.96 -3.86 -25.54
C MET A 359 -21.03 -4.26 -26.68
N LEU A 360 -19.72 -4.08 -26.52
CA LEU A 360 -18.73 -4.47 -27.52
C LEU A 360 -18.39 -5.95 -27.33
N LEU A 361 -18.85 -6.78 -28.26
CA LEU A 361 -18.84 -8.24 -28.14
C LEU A 361 -17.43 -8.85 -28.22
N ASP A 362 -16.48 -8.13 -28.79
CA ASP A 362 -15.08 -8.53 -28.96
C ASP A 362 -14.12 -7.75 -28.03
N SER A 363 -14.64 -6.88 -27.16
CA SER A 363 -13.83 -6.04 -26.29
C SER A 363 -14.13 -6.33 -24.82
N PHE A 364 -13.08 -6.69 -24.08
CA PHE A 364 -13.11 -6.91 -22.64
C PHE A 364 -12.12 -5.97 -21.96
N GLN A 365 -12.45 -5.57 -20.74
CA GLN A 365 -11.64 -4.69 -19.93
C GLN A 365 -11.57 -5.20 -18.49
N THR A 366 -10.55 -4.78 -17.75
CA THR A 366 -10.30 -5.21 -16.38
C THR A 366 -11.23 -4.52 -15.38
N GLU A 367 -11.60 -5.23 -14.31
CA GLU A 367 -11.95 -4.59 -13.05
C GLU A 367 -10.68 -4.33 -12.22
N THR A 368 -10.78 -3.47 -11.19
CA THR A 368 -9.68 -3.27 -10.24
C THR A 368 -9.38 -4.56 -9.49
N ALA A 369 -8.10 -4.90 -9.36
CA ALA A 369 -7.63 -6.06 -8.61
C ALA A 369 -6.31 -5.72 -7.91
N THR A 370 -6.04 -6.39 -6.78
CA THR A 370 -4.86 -6.11 -5.95
C THR A 370 -4.04 -7.36 -5.69
N ALA A 371 -2.71 -7.24 -5.76
CA ALA A 371 -1.76 -8.25 -5.30
C ALA A 371 -0.90 -7.66 -4.17
N THR A 372 -0.56 -8.45 -3.18
CA THR A 372 0.30 -8.06 -2.06
C THR A 372 1.38 -9.12 -1.84
N GLY A 373 2.55 -8.71 -1.37
CA GLY A 373 3.64 -9.62 -1.03
C GLY A 373 4.76 -8.88 -0.32
N ASN A 374 5.92 -9.53 -0.20
CA ASN A 374 7.14 -8.91 0.32
C ASN A 374 8.35 -9.38 -0.52
N ILE A 375 9.20 -8.45 -0.98
CA ILE A 375 10.38 -8.78 -1.81
C ILE A 375 11.56 -9.35 -0.99
N PHE A 376 11.52 -9.26 0.34
CA PHE A 376 12.62 -9.70 1.20
C PHE A 376 12.42 -11.10 1.77
N ASP A 377 11.19 -11.54 1.98
CA ASP A 377 10.92 -12.80 2.67
C ASP A 377 11.07 -14.05 1.77
N GLY A 378 11.32 -13.84 0.48
CA GLY A 378 11.42 -14.89 -0.54
C GLY A 378 10.06 -15.40 -1.02
N SER A 379 8.95 -14.79 -0.61
CA SER A 379 7.61 -15.12 -1.10
C SER A 379 7.44 -14.67 -2.55
N GLY A 380 7.39 -15.64 -3.46
CA GLY A 380 7.28 -15.37 -4.90
C GLY A 380 8.60 -15.51 -5.66
N SER A 381 9.70 -15.73 -4.95
CA SER A 381 11.01 -16.07 -5.50
C SER A 381 11.16 -17.56 -5.86
N GLU A 382 12.13 -17.86 -6.73
CA GLU A 382 12.54 -19.22 -7.04
C GLU A 382 13.17 -19.90 -5.81
N SER A 383 12.70 -21.10 -5.48
CA SER A 383 13.14 -21.88 -4.30
C SER A 383 12.94 -21.18 -2.94
N SER A 384 12.10 -20.15 -2.87
CA SER A 384 11.87 -19.36 -1.65
C SER A 384 13.16 -18.74 -1.10
N ALA A 385 14.02 -18.25 -1.99
CA ALA A 385 15.24 -17.55 -1.63
C ALA A 385 14.92 -16.09 -1.25
N SER A 386 15.20 -15.74 0.00
CA SER A 386 15.06 -14.38 0.53
C SER A 386 16.20 -13.47 0.07
N ASP A 387 15.89 -12.19 -0.11
CA ASP A 387 16.92 -11.15 -0.26
C ASP A 387 17.81 -11.12 0.99
N GLN A 388 19.07 -10.76 0.78
CA GLN A 388 20.07 -10.67 1.83
C GLN A 388 20.46 -9.21 2.02
N LEU A 389 19.95 -8.61 3.09
CA LEU A 389 20.34 -7.27 3.54
C LEU A 389 21.57 -7.40 4.45
N VAL A 390 22.45 -6.38 4.42
CA VAL A 390 23.71 -6.40 5.17
C VAL A 390 23.57 -5.73 6.54
N SER A 391 22.81 -4.64 6.59
CA SER A 391 22.57 -3.84 7.79
C SER A 391 21.33 -2.98 7.60
N VAL A 392 20.87 -2.30 8.66
CA VAL A 392 19.80 -1.30 8.53
C VAL A 392 20.17 -0.13 7.64
N GLN A 393 21.44 0.07 7.28
CA GLN A 393 21.85 1.12 6.34
C GLN A 393 21.65 0.73 4.86
N THR A 394 21.12 -0.47 4.60
CA THR A 394 20.79 -0.90 3.24
C THR A 394 19.58 -0.11 2.74
N THR A 395 19.78 0.67 1.68
CA THR A 395 18.69 1.43 1.05
C THR A 395 18.05 0.63 -0.07
N LEU A 396 16.76 0.86 -0.31
CA LEU A 396 15.98 0.23 -1.37
C LEU A 396 15.59 1.29 -2.40
N SER A 397 16.04 1.13 -3.64
CA SER A 397 15.70 2.05 -4.73
C SER A 397 14.84 1.38 -5.79
N ILE A 398 13.87 2.10 -6.32
CA ILE A 398 13.00 1.66 -7.41
C ILE A 398 12.83 2.78 -8.43
N ALA A 399 12.82 2.44 -9.72
CA ALA A 399 12.62 3.39 -10.80
C ALA A 399 11.20 3.30 -11.36
N ASP A 400 10.63 4.45 -11.72
CA ASP A 400 9.41 4.48 -12.53
C ASP A 400 9.68 4.30 -14.03
N ALA A 401 8.60 4.23 -14.82
CA ALA A 401 8.68 4.04 -16.27
C ALA A 401 9.43 5.16 -17.02
N ASP A 402 9.53 6.36 -16.43
CA ASP A 402 10.29 7.49 -16.96
C ASP A 402 11.76 7.49 -16.51
N GLY A 403 12.14 6.51 -15.66
CA GLY A 403 13.48 6.35 -15.11
C GLY A 403 13.76 7.22 -13.88
N VAL A 404 12.73 7.81 -13.27
CA VAL A 404 12.87 8.55 -12.02
C VAL A 404 13.04 7.55 -10.88
N VAL A 405 14.17 7.66 -10.18
CA VAL A 405 14.50 6.77 -9.05
C VAL A 405 13.99 7.37 -7.74
N THR A 406 13.24 6.56 -7.00
CA THR A 406 12.90 6.82 -5.60
C THR A 406 13.75 5.90 -4.73
N THR A 407 14.51 6.48 -3.80
CA THR A 407 15.30 5.74 -2.81
C THR A 407 14.60 5.81 -1.46
N LEU A 408 14.31 4.65 -0.90
CA LEU A 408 13.79 4.45 0.44
C LEU A 408 14.97 4.23 1.39
N ASP A 409 15.05 5.08 2.40
CA ASP A 409 16.12 5.07 3.40
C ASP A 409 15.50 4.93 4.80
N PRO A 410 15.76 3.82 5.51
CA PRO A 410 15.21 3.59 6.83
C PRO A 410 15.79 4.56 7.87
N TYR A 411 17.01 5.10 7.67
CA TYR A 411 17.60 6.06 8.61
C TYR A 411 16.90 7.41 8.59
N THR A 412 16.31 7.79 7.46
CA THR A 412 15.57 9.06 7.37
C THR A 412 14.11 8.89 7.81
N THR A 413 13.51 7.74 7.50
CA THR A 413 12.08 7.47 7.67
C THR A 413 11.86 5.96 7.76
N SER A 414 11.54 5.44 8.95
CA SER A 414 11.43 3.99 9.19
C SER A 414 10.23 3.32 8.50
N ASP A 415 9.30 4.11 7.96
CA ASP A 415 8.12 3.69 7.20
C ASP A 415 8.14 4.22 5.76
N ALA A 416 9.32 4.50 5.21
CA ALA A 416 9.47 5.04 3.86
C ALA A 416 8.72 4.18 2.82
N THR A 417 7.99 4.86 1.92
CA THR A 417 7.24 4.21 0.83
C THR A 417 7.53 4.87 -0.51
N ALA A 418 7.56 4.06 -1.56
CA ALA A 418 7.61 4.49 -2.96
C ALA A 418 6.29 4.15 -3.63
N THR A 419 5.75 5.06 -4.45
CA THR A 419 4.62 4.79 -5.33
C THR A 419 5.08 4.91 -6.77
N VAL A 420 4.93 3.84 -7.54
CA VAL A 420 5.43 3.72 -8.91
C VAL A 420 4.27 3.42 -9.84
N GLN A 421 4.12 4.28 -10.86
CA GLN A 421 3.13 4.08 -11.91
C GLN A 421 3.65 3.05 -12.92
N GLY A 422 2.99 1.89 -12.96
CA GLY A 422 3.21 0.86 -13.98
C GLY A 422 2.40 1.15 -15.24
N ARG A 423 2.48 0.23 -16.22
CA ARG A 423 1.73 0.34 -17.47
C ARG A 423 0.23 0.06 -17.30
N TYR A 424 -0.11 -0.85 -16.41
CA TYR A 424 -1.46 -1.36 -16.19
C TYR A 424 -2.00 -1.02 -14.79
N GLY A 425 -1.15 -0.61 -13.86
CA GLY A 425 -1.52 -0.38 -12.47
C GLY A 425 -0.48 0.42 -11.72
N VAL A 426 -0.64 0.48 -10.39
CA VAL A 426 0.21 1.25 -9.48
C VAL A 426 0.82 0.31 -8.45
N LEU A 427 2.13 0.37 -8.27
CA LEU A 427 2.84 -0.32 -7.19
C LEU A 427 3.10 0.66 -6.04
N THR A 428 2.77 0.25 -4.82
CA THR A 428 3.30 0.85 -3.59
C THR A 428 4.29 -0.15 -2.98
N LEU A 429 5.53 0.28 -2.76
CA LEU A 429 6.61 -0.51 -2.16
C LEU A 429 7.10 0.17 -0.89
N ASN A 430 7.18 -0.57 0.20
CA ASN A 430 7.63 -0.10 1.50
C ASN A 430 9.10 -0.48 1.74
N ILE A 431 9.78 0.23 2.63
CA ILE A 431 11.19 -0.04 2.98
C ILE A 431 11.42 -1.41 3.65
N ASP A 432 10.37 -2.03 4.20
CA ASP A 432 10.39 -3.40 4.74
C ASP A 432 10.20 -4.48 3.66
N GLY A 433 10.20 -4.09 2.39
CA GLY A 433 9.99 -4.97 1.25
C GLY A 433 8.52 -5.30 1.01
N GLY A 434 7.62 -4.96 1.93
CA GLY A 434 6.19 -5.14 1.76
C GLY A 434 5.68 -4.31 0.58
N TYR A 435 4.86 -4.91 -0.28
CA TYR A 435 4.30 -4.22 -1.43
C TYR A 435 2.81 -4.51 -1.65
N SER A 436 2.17 -3.56 -2.31
CA SER A 436 0.82 -3.70 -2.86
C SER A 436 0.80 -3.18 -4.30
N TYR A 437 0.33 -3.99 -5.22
CA TYR A 437 0.08 -3.61 -6.61
C TYR A 437 -1.42 -3.55 -6.85
N THR A 438 -1.92 -2.43 -7.39
CA THR A 438 -3.32 -2.24 -7.77
C THR A 438 -3.44 -2.08 -9.29
N LEU A 439 -4.10 -3.03 -9.94
CA LEU A 439 -4.46 -2.97 -11.35
C LEU A 439 -5.55 -1.91 -11.57
N ASN A 440 -5.38 -1.07 -12.61
CA ASN A 440 -6.39 -0.10 -13.01
C ASN A 440 -7.65 -0.78 -13.56
N SER A 441 -8.82 -0.18 -13.35
CA SER A 441 -10.01 -0.57 -14.10
C SER A 441 -9.89 -0.15 -15.56
N ASP A 442 -10.74 -0.74 -16.40
CA ASP A 442 -10.93 -0.32 -17.79
C ASP A 442 -9.69 -0.49 -18.68
N VAL A 443 -8.68 -1.24 -18.22
CA VAL A 443 -7.55 -1.65 -19.06
C VAL A 443 -8.07 -2.68 -20.06
N GLY A 444 -8.01 -2.36 -21.35
CA GLY A 444 -8.41 -3.30 -22.39
C GLY A 444 -7.58 -4.58 -22.32
N VAL A 445 -8.21 -5.75 -22.25
CA VAL A 445 -7.50 -7.04 -22.11
C VAL A 445 -6.54 -7.28 -23.27
N GLY A 446 -6.88 -6.84 -24.49
CA GLY A 446 -5.97 -6.91 -25.64
C GLY A 446 -4.72 -6.01 -25.53
N ALA A 447 -4.73 -5.02 -24.63
CA ALA A 447 -3.56 -4.20 -24.33
C ALA A 447 -2.62 -4.88 -23.32
N ILE A 448 -3.08 -5.89 -22.57
CA ILE A 448 -2.29 -6.69 -21.63
C ILE A 448 -1.49 -7.72 -22.42
N ASN A 449 -0.28 -7.34 -22.85
CA ASN A 449 0.55 -8.13 -23.76
C ASN A 449 1.94 -8.47 -23.20
N ALA A 450 2.25 -8.02 -21.99
CA ALA A 450 3.40 -8.49 -21.22
C ALA A 450 3.06 -8.45 -19.73
N LYS A 451 3.88 -9.10 -18.91
CA LYS A 451 3.83 -8.94 -17.45
C LYS A 451 4.18 -7.51 -17.07
N GLU A 452 3.72 -7.07 -15.91
CA GLU A 452 4.22 -5.83 -15.31
C GLU A 452 5.50 -6.16 -14.52
N THR A 453 6.52 -5.34 -14.66
CA THR A 453 7.82 -5.58 -14.01
C THR A 453 8.33 -4.29 -13.38
N PHE A 454 8.90 -4.41 -12.19
CA PHE A 454 9.50 -3.31 -11.46
C PHE A 454 10.90 -3.72 -11.00
N ASP A 455 11.91 -3.03 -11.52
CA ASP A 455 13.30 -3.28 -11.13
C ASP A 455 13.62 -2.49 -9.86
N TYR A 456 14.17 -3.19 -8.88
CA TYR A 456 14.61 -2.58 -7.62
C TYR A 456 16.10 -2.86 -7.39
N THR A 457 16.72 -2.03 -6.55
CA THR A 457 18.14 -2.12 -6.23
C THR A 457 18.36 -1.86 -4.75
N LEU A 458 19.02 -2.80 -4.09
CA LEU A 458 19.54 -2.67 -2.75
C LEU A 458 20.93 -2.05 -2.81
N THR A 459 21.22 -1.11 -1.91
CA THR A 459 22.56 -0.47 -1.82
C THR A 459 23.01 -0.39 -0.38
N THR A 460 24.17 -0.97 -0.05
CA THR A 460 24.78 -0.85 1.29
C THR A 460 25.35 0.55 1.53
N ALA A 461 25.63 0.89 2.79
CA ALA A 461 26.37 2.11 3.14
C ALA A 461 27.73 2.25 2.44
N GLY A 462 28.37 1.11 2.12
CA GLY A 462 29.63 1.06 1.38
C GLY A 462 29.48 1.26 -0.14
N GLY A 463 28.25 1.34 -0.65
CA GLY A 463 27.94 1.50 -2.07
C GLY A 463 27.92 0.20 -2.88
N GLU A 464 27.95 -0.96 -2.22
CA GLU A 464 27.72 -2.25 -2.89
C GLU A 464 26.25 -2.38 -3.27
N THR A 465 25.97 -2.89 -4.47
CA THR A 465 24.60 -2.95 -5.01
C THR A 465 24.20 -4.36 -5.42
N ALA A 466 22.94 -4.71 -5.19
CA ALA A 466 22.29 -5.90 -5.74
C ALA A 466 20.94 -5.50 -6.33
N SER A 467 20.58 -6.06 -7.49
CA SER A 467 19.35 -5.71 -8.19
C SER A 467 18.55 -6.96 -8.54
N ALA A 468 17.23 -6.83 -8.54
CA ALA A 468 16.28 -7.86 -8.92
C ALA A 468 15.00 -7.22 -9.46
N THR A 469 14.10 -8.06 -9.97
CA THR A 469 12.84 -7.64 -10.58
C THR A 469 11.65 -8.23 -9.84
N LEU A 470 10.72 -7.37 -9.41
CA LEU A 470 9.37 -7.78 -9.00
C LEU A 470 8.47 -7.90 -10.25
N THR A 471 7.93 -9.08 -10.48
CA THR A 471 7.05 -9.38 -11.61
C THR A 471 5.60 -9.58 -11.17
N ILE A 472 4.67 -8.77 -11.69
CA ILE A 472 3.23 -8.98 -11.57
C ILE A 472 2.72 -9.71 -12.81
N ASP A 473 2.38 -10.98 -12.65
CA ASP A 473 1.80 -11.81 -13.71
C ASP A 473 0.28 -11.62 -13.73
N LEU A 474 -0.19 -10.72 -14.60
CA LEU A 474 -1.61 -10.46 -14.80
C LEU A 474 -2.26 -11.66 -15.51
N ALA A 475 -3.24 -12.29 -14.87
CA ALA A 475 -3.98 -13.43 -15.43
C ALA A 475 -5.45 -13.08 -15.72
N PRO A 476 -5.76 -12.33 -16.81
CA PRO A 476 -7.14 -12.06 -17.25
C PRO A 476 -7.98 -13.32 -17.39
N GLN A 477 -9.13 -13.34 -16.71
CA GLN A 477 -10.13 -14.39 -16.80
C GLN A 477 -11.34 -13.85 -17.58
N ILE A 478 -11.55 -14.36 -18.80
CA ILE A 478 -12.74 -14.06 -19.59
C ILE A 478 -13.78 -15.13 -19.33
N ASN A 479 -14.81 -14.78 -18.55
CA ASN A 479 -15.93 -15.67 -18.30
C ASN A 479 -16.94 -15.54 -19.44
N GLY A 480 -16.95 -16.51 -20.37
CA GLY A 480 -18.02 -16.62 -21.35
C GLY A 480 -19.32 -17.06 -20.68
N HIS A 481 -20.39 -16.29 -20.81
CA HIS A 481 -21.75 -16.81 -20.65
C HIS A 481 -22.20 -17.30 -22.03
N LEU A 482 -22.36 -18.63 -22.17
CA LEU A 482 -22.90 -19.27 -23.37
C LEU A 482 -24.43 -19.17 -23.42
#